data_AF-A0A2A4ITD9-F1
#
_entry.id   AF-A0A2A4ITD9-F1
#
_cell.length_a   1.000
_cell.length_b   1.000
_cell.length_c   1.000
_cell.angle_alpha   90.00
_cell.angle_beta   90.00
_cell.angle_gamma   90.00
#
_symmetry.space_group_name_H-M   'P 1'
#
loop_
_entity.id
_entity.type
_entity.pdbx_description
1 polymer ?
#
loop_
_entity_poly.entity_id
_entity_poly.type
_entity_poly.pdbx_seq_one_letter_code
_entity_poly.pdbx_strand_id
1 'polypeptide(L)'
;WGVHGQLCHGSIDDEFSPKLVTKFQGRKVLNIGCGACHSVVLTQNGEVWASGAGVFGQLGSGARHKASVPRRVTLPEPVRSIAVGYFHNLALTQSGAVYVWGGSPQQVRAAD
;
A
#
# COMPACT_ATOMS: atom_id res chain seq x y z
N TRP A 1 -3.82 7.80 -14.41
CA TRP A 1 -2.41 8.13 -14.17
C TRP A 1 -1.75 6.97 -13.45
N GLY A 2 -1.06 6.09 -14.17
CA GLY A 2 -0.17 5.06 -13.65
C GLY A 2 1.19 5.58 -13.22
N VAL A 3 1.46 6.88 -13.38
CA VAL A 3 2.79 7.52 -13.26
C VAL A 3 3.51 7.27 -11.92
N HIS A 4 2.76 6.97 -10.85
CA HIS A 4 3.33 6.64 -9.54
C HIS A 4 3.55 5.14 -9.33
N GLY A 5 3.02 4.28 -10.20
CA GLY A 5 3.08 2.83 -10.08
C GLY A 5 1.93 2.23 -9.25
N GLN A 6 0.85 2.99 -9.03
CA GLN A 6 -0.29 2.58 -8.20
C GLN A 6 -1.17 1.50 -8.83
N LEU A 7 -0.95 1.18 -10.12
CA LEU A 7 -1.66 0.11 -10.82
C LEU A 7 -1.07 -1.28 -10.57
N CYS A 8 0.02 -1.39 -9.80
CA CYS A 8 0.59 -2.64 -9.30
C CYS A 8 1.09 -3.63 -10.37
N HIS A 9 1.15 -3.25 -11.65
CA HIS A 9 1.50 -4.15 -12.76
C HIS A 9 2.97 -4.05 -13.21
N GLY A 10 3.81 -3.33 -12.48
CA GLY A 10 5.24 -3.21 -12.75
C GLY A 10 5.64 -2.11 -13.74
N SER A 11 4.68 -1.49 -14.44
CA SER A 11 4.91 -0.29 -15.25
C SER A 11 4.29 0.97 -14.59
N ILE A 12 4.68 2.14 -15.10
CA ILE A 12 4.10 3.45 -14.77
C ILE A 12 3.14 3.97 -15.86
N ASP A 13 2.90 3.17 -16.89
CA ASP A 13 1.97 3.50 -17.97
C ASP A 13 0.52 3.44 -17.48
N ASP A 14 -0.32 4.25 -18.11
CA ASP A 14 -1.76 4.15 -17.96
C ASP A 14 -2.26 2.85 -18.60
N GLU A 15 -3.24 2.22 -17.96
CA GLU A 15 -3.93 1.06 -18.48
C GLU A 15 -5.39 1.43 -18.69
N PHE A 16 -5.83 1.47 -19.95
CA PHE A 16 -7.20 1.82 -20.33
C PHE A 16 -8.14 0.61 -20.38
N SER A 17 -7.58 -0.60 -20.22
CA SER A 17 -8.30 -1.85 -20.12
C SER A 17 -7.88 -2.59 -18.85
N PRO A 18 -8.76 -3.39 -18.23
CA PRO A 18 -8.39 -4.20 -17.07
C PRO A 18 -7.19 -5.09 -17.37
N LYS A 19 -6.14 -4.97 -16.54
CA LYS A 19 -4.91 -5.74 -16.65
C LYS A 19 -4.68 -6.55 -15.37
N LEU A 20 -4.36 -7.82 -15.55
CA LEU A 20 -4.09 -8.70 -14.42
C LEU A 20 -2.78 -8.31 -13.72
N VAL A 21 -2.85 -8.09 -12.41
CA VAL A 21 -1.69 -7.92 -11.55
C VAL A 21 -1.11 -9.29 -11.20
N THR A 22 -0.11 -9.72 -11.96
CA THR A 22 0.49 -11.06 -11.86
C THR A 22 1.15 -11.33 -10.52
N LYS A 23 1.57 -10.29 -9.79
CA LYS A 23 2.20 -10.40 -8.45
C LYS A 23 1.35 -11.17 -7.43
N PHE A 24 0.03 -11.18 -7.60
CA PHE A 24 -0.91 -11.86 -6.71
C PHE A 24 -1.52 -13.14 -7.29
N GLN A 25 -1.09 -13.60 -8.48
CA GLN A 25 -1.52 -14.89 -9.00
C GLN A 25 -1.18 -16.02 -8.02
N GLY A 26 -2.11 -16.96 -7.83
CA GLY A 26 -1.98 -18.04 -6.86
C GLY A 26 -2.16 -17.59 -5.40
N ARG A 27 -2.47 -16.32 -5.14
CA ARG A 27 -2.81 -15.79 -3.81
C ARG A 27 -4.26 -15.32 -3.79
N LYS A 28 -4.98 -15.63 -2.72
CA LYS A 28 -6.31 -15.05 -2.51
C LYS A 28 -6.17 -13.64 -1.93
N VAL A 29 -6.61 -12.64 -2.67
CA VAL A 29 -6.78 -11.27 -2.17
C VAL A 29 -8.09 -11.19 -1.39
N LEU A 30 -8.04 -10.61 -0.19
CA LEU A 30 -9.23 -10.42 0.66
C LEU A 30 -9.76 -8.99 0.62
N ASN A 31 -8.86 -8.01 0.55
CA ASN A 31 -9.24 -6.61 0.59
C ASN A 31 -8.22 -5.76 -0.19
N ILE A 32 -8.69 -4.62 -0.70
CA ILE A 32 -7.88 -3.62 -1.38
C ILE A 32 -8.26 -2.23 -0.89
N GLY A 33 -7.35 -1.27 -0.98
CA GLY A 33 -7.65 0.14 -0.75
C GLY A 33 -6.80 1.03 -1.64
N CYS A 34 -7.39 2.12 -2.11
CA CYS A 34 -6.76 3.09 -2.99
C CYS A 34 -6.68 4.44 -2.27
N GLY A 35 -5.46 4.94 -2.09
CA GLY A 35 -5.22 6.32 -1.68
C GLY A 35 -5.11 7.24 -2.90
N ALA A 36 -4.53 8.42 -2.71
CA ALA A 36 -4.43 9.41 -3.78
C ALA A 36 -3.54 8.97 -4.95
N CYS A 37 -2.41 8.35 -4.64
CA CYS A 37 -1.41 7.92 -5.62
C CYS A 37 -0.78 6.57 -5.24
N HIS A 38 -1.44 5.79 -4.39
CA HIS A 38 -0.97 4.47 -3.96
C HIS A 38 -2.12 3.50 -3.77
N SER A 39 -1.80 2.21 -3.82
CA SER A 39 -2.73 1.11 -3.63
C SER A 39 -2.17 0.16 -2.57
N VAL A 40 -3.06 -0.39 -1.76
CA VAL A 40 -2.75 -1.37 -0.71
C VAL A 40 -3.60 -2.62 -0.93
N VAL A 41 -3.00 -3.78 -0.76
CA VAL A 41 -3.63 -5.09 -0.96
C VAL A 41 -3.40 -5.95 0.27
N LEU A 42 -4.47 -6.57 0.77
CA LEU A 42 -4.45 -7.56 1.83
C LEU A 42 -4.73 -8.95 1.25
N THR A 43 -3.85 -9.91 1.51
CA THR A 43 -4.04 -11.31 1.10
C THR A 43 -4.58 -12.18 2.25
N GLN A 44 -5.07 -13.37 1.92
CA GLN A 44 -5.72 -14.28 2.90
C GLN A 44 -4.81 -14.76 4.03
N ASN A 45 -3.51 -14.84 3.79
CA ASN A 45 -2.51 -15.15 4.81
C ASN A 45 -2.16 -13.93 5.69
N GLY A 46 -2.86 -12.81 5.54
CA GLY A 46 -2.68 -11.59 6.33
C GLY A 46 -1.46 -10.76 5.94
N GLU A 47 -0.90 -10.95 4.75
CA GLU A 47 0.17 -10.08 4.24
C GLU A 47 -0.42 -8.80 3.65
N VAL A 48 0.22 -7.67 3.94
CA VAL A 48 -0.10 -6.37 3.35
C VAL A 48 0.96 -6.02 2.30
N TRP A 49 0.50 -5.56 1.15
CA TRP A 49 1.33 -5.13 0.03
C TRP A 49 0.94 -3.72 -0.40
N ALA A 50 1.90 -2.90 -0.79
CA ALA A 50 1.66 -1.55 -1.25
C ALA A 50 2.43 -1.22 -2.53
N SER A 51 1.83 -0.42 -3.41
CA SER A 51 2.44 0.10 -4.64
C SER A 51 2.00 1.55 -4.87
N GLY A 52 2.75 2.30 -5.67
CA GLY A 52 2.46 3.70 -5.99
C GLY A 52 3.46 4.67 -5.37
N ALA A 53 2.98 5.86 -5.04
CA ALA A 53 3.76 6.92 -4.42
C ALA A 53 4.26 6.51 -3.02
N GLY A 54 5.52 6.82 -2.73
CA GLY A 54 6.14 6.59 -1.42
C GLY A 54 6.57 7.86 -0.69
N VAL A 55 6.32 9.05 -1.26
CA VAL A 55 6.85 10.34 -0.75
C VAL A 55 6.45 10.64 0.69
N PHE A 56 5.26 10.23 1.11
CA PHE A 56 4.77 10.38 2.48
C PHE A 56 4.93 9.09 3.31
N GLY A 57 5.69 8.10 2.81
CA GLY A 57 5.87 6.81 3.47
C GLY A 57 4.69 5.85 3.28
N GLN A 58 3.80 6.08 2.30
CA GLN A 58 2.58 5.28 2.11
C GLN A 58 2.86 3.80 1.84
N LEU A 59 4.07 3.47 1.38
CA LEU A 59 4.49 2.09 1.09
C LEU A 59 5.04 1.34 2.31
N GLY A 60 5.20 1.99 3.47
CA GLY A 60 5.57 1.32 4.73
C GLY A 60 6.94 0.64 4.75
N SER A 61 7.84 0.99 3.82
CA SER A 61 9.19 0.39 3.70
C SER A 61 10.29 1.15 4.44
N GLY A 62 9.95 2.27 5.09
CA GLY A 62 10.93 3.24 5.61
C GLY A 62 11.59 4.12 4.53
N ALA A 63 11.52 3.71 3.25
CA ALA A 63 11.98 4.50 2.13
C ALA A 63 10.87 5.41 1.56
N ARG A 64 11.28 6.48 0.86
CA ARG A 64 10.36 7.47 0.24
C ARG A 64 10.25 7.36 -1.29
N HIS A 65 10.69 6.24 -1.86
CA HIS A 65 10.63 6.00 -3.30
C HIS A 65 9.27 5.42 -3.71
N LYS A 66 8.82 5.76 -4.92
CA LYS A 66 7.67 5.12 -5.55
C LYS A 66 7.98 3.67 -5.97
N ALA A 67 6.94 2.85 -6.15
CA ALA A 67 7.08 1.49 -6.65
C ALA A 67 5.94 1.15 -7.63
N SER A 68 6.25 0.54 -8.77
CA SER A 68 5.26 0.02 -9.72
C SER A 68 4.96 -1.47 -9.51
N VAL A 69 5.87 -2.19 -8.86
CA VAL A 69 5.66 -3.56 -8.39
C VAL A 69 5.28 -3.51 -6.91
N PRO A 70 4.18 -4.16 -6.48
CA PRO A 70 3.79 -4.22 -5.09
C PRO A 70 4.93 -4.74 -4.20
N ARG A 71 5.20 -3.98 -3.13
CA ARG A 71 6.16 -4.34 -2.09
C ARG A 71 5.42 -4.75 -0.84
N ARG A 72 5.91 -5.80 -0.18
CA ARG A 72 5.35 -6.24 1.10
C ARG A 72 5.64 -5.17 2.16
N VAL A 73 4.62 -4.83 2.94
CA VAL A 73 4.74 -4.01 4.15
C VAL A 73 5.08 -4.95 5.31
N THR A 74 6.17 -4.67 6.03
CA THR A 74 6.57 -5.47 7.19
C THR A 74 5.76 -5.05 8.41
N LEU A 75 4.85 -5.91 8.84
CA LEU A 75 4.05 -5.77 10.06
C LEU A 75 4.39 -6.92 11.02
N PRO A 76 4.29 -6.71 12.34
CA PRO A 76 4.75 -7.69 13.33
C PRO A 76 3.88 -8.95 13.41
N GLU A 77 2.67 -8.92 12.87
CA GLU A 77 1.74 -10.05 12.84
C GLU A 77 0.77 -9.96 11.64
N PRO A 78 0.06 -11.06 11.31
CA PRO A 78 -0.91 -11.06 10.21
C PRO A 78 -2.06 -10.06 10.38
N VAL A 79 -2.47 -9.47 9.26
CA VAL A 79 -3.53 -8.46 9.20
C VAL A 79 -4.88 -9.09 8.86
N ARG A 80 -5.94 -8.66 9.54
CA ARG A 80 -7.32 -9.06 9.22
C ARG A 80 -8.10 -8.02 8.43
N SER A 81 -7.76 -6.73 8.56
CA SER A 81 -8.40 -5.65 7.82
C SER A 81 -7.47 -4.46 7.60
N ILE A 82 -7.71 -3.71 6.53
CA ILE A 82 -6.98 -2.50 6.17
C ILE A 82 -7.96 -1.35 5.96
N ALA A 83 -7.53 -0.13 6.26
CA ALA A 83 -8.18 1.11 5.84
C ALA A 83 -7.14 2.02 5.19
N VAL A 84 -7.50 2.63 4.06
CA VAL A 84 -6.59 3.45 3.26
C VAL A 84 -7.15 4.85 3.16
N GLY A 85 -6.42 5.82 3.71
CA GLY A 85 -6.68 7.23 3.59
C GLY A 85 -5.96 7.85 2.39
N TYR A 86 -6.03 9.17 2.27
CA TYR A 86 -5.46 9.90 1.13
C TYR A 86 -3.93 9.68 0.99
N PHE A 87 -3.20 9.77 2.11
CA PHE A 87 -1.74 9.60 2.19
C PHE A 87 -1.27 8.71 3.34
N HIS A 88 -2.20 8.09 4.07
CA HIS A 88 -1.90 7.23 5.22
C HIS A 88 -2.73 5.96 5.18
N ASN A 89 -2.35 4.97 5.97
CA ASN A 89 -2.96 3.65 6.02
C ASN A 89 -3.06 3.17 7.46
N LEU A 90 -4.06 2.33 7.71
CA LEU A 90 -4.24 1.60 8.96
C LEU A 90 -4.33 0.11 8.65
N ALA A 91 -3.75 -0.71 9.52
CA ALA A 91 -3.91 -2.16 9.50
C ALA A 91 -4.35 -2.65 10.89
N LEU A 92 -5.44 -3.41 10.91
CA LEU A 92 -5.94 -4.10 12.08
C LEU A 92 -5.49 -5.55 12.04
N THR A 93 -4.75 -5.97 13.04
CA THR A 93 -4.16 -7.32 13.09
C THR A 93 -5.15 -8.37 13.58
N GLN A 94 -4.76 -9.64 13.47
CA GLN A 94 -5.53 -10.76 14.01
C GLN A 94 -5.66 -10.69 15.54
N SER A 95 -4.65 -10.20 16.27
CA SER A 95 -4.73 -9.99 17.72
C SER A 95 -5.60 -8.79 18.13
N GLY A 96 -5.94 -7.90 17.19
CA GLY A 96 -6.72 -6.69 17.44
C GLY A 96 -5.89 -5.42 17.61
N ALA A 97 -4.56 -5.49 17.46
CA ALA A 97 -3.71 -4.30 17.42
C ALA A 97 -3.90 -3.50 16.13
N VAL A 98 -3.69 -2.18 16.20
CA VAL A 98 -3.79 -1.27 15.06
C VAL A 98 -2.44 -0.63 14.78
N TYR A 99 -1.99 -0.74 13.53
CA TYR A 99 -0.77 -0.12 13.02
C TYR A 99 -1.11 0.97 12.01
N VAL A 100 -0.34 2.05 12.03
CA VAL A 100 -0.51 3.18 11.10
C VAL A 100 0.80 3.48 10.39
N TRP A 101 0.71 3.88 9.12
CA TRP A 101 1.87 4.37 8.37
C TRP A 101 1.44 5.30 7.23
N GLY A 102 2.42 5.96 6.61
CA GLY A 102 2.17 7.10 5.73
C GLY A 102 2.23 8.41 6.50
N GLY A 103 1.80 9.49 5.89
CA GLY A 103 1.97 10.81 6.47
C GLY A 103 1.02 11.83 5.88
N SER A 104 0.87 12.94 6.58
CA SER A 104 0.09 14.08 6.11
C SER A 104 1.04 15.17 5.59
N PRO A 105 0.72 15.88 4.50
CA PRO A 105 1.50 17.03 4.05
C PRO A 105 1.62 18.11 5.13
N GLN A 106 0.66 18.18 6.06
CA GLN A 106 0.67 19.15 7.16
C GLN A 106 1.65 18.80 8.29
N GLN A 107 2.23 17.59 8.31
CA GLN A 107 3.24 17.19 9.30
C GLN A 107 4.64 17.31 8.70
N VAL A 108 5.00 18.50 8.22
CA VAL A 108 6.41 18.92 8.26
C VAL A 108 6.70 19.12 9.74
N ARG A 109 7.38 18.13 10.30
CA ARG A 109 7.70 17.94 11.72
C ARG A 109 7.93 19.27 12.45
N ALA A 110 7.18 19.50 13.53
CA ALA A 110 7.78 20.13 14.69
C ALA A 110 8.99 19.25 15.03
N ALA A 111 10.18 19.77 14.78
CA ALA A 111 11.41 19.13 15.22
C ALA A 111 11.44 19.27 16.75
N ASP A 112 11.60 18.13 17.43
CA ASP A 112 12.16 18.12 18.78
C ASP A 112 13.65 18.51 18.72
#